data_AF-A0A9E5J2E0-F1
#
_entry.id   AF-A0A9E5J2E0-F1
#
_cell.length_a   1.000
_cell.length_b   1.000
_cell.length_c   1.000
_cell.angle_alpha   90.00
_cell.angle_beta   90.00
_cell.angle_gamma   90.00
#
_symmetry.space_group_name_H-M   'P 1'
#
loop_
_entity.id
_entity.type
_entity.pdbx_description
1 polymer ?
#
loop_
_entity_poly.entity_id
_entity_poly.type
_entity_poly.pdbx_seq_one_letter_code
_entity_poly.pdbx_strand_id
1 'polypeptide(L)'
;GVRDRICRGKETAEEWLEVHRIWHGMGGRSTATMLYGHVETVEQRVEHLEKLRGLQGETGGFTGFVPFAFEPSQTKLAELGKIRRASALEELRVIAASRLILDNFDHITAYWISTGLPLAQVALSYGADDLHGTIEEEKIFHMAGAKTPVGQTRENMVRVIREAGREPVQRDTFYEPVGK
;
A
#
# COMPACT_ATOMS: atom_id res chain seq x y z
N GLY A 1 -18.97 11.59 2.89
CA GLY A 1 -18.33 10.25 2.76
C GLY A 1 -17.11 10.15 3.66
N VAL A 2 -16.32 9.07 3.54
CA VAL A 2 -15.08 8.89 4.34
C VAL A 2 -14.08 10.01 4.09
N ARG A 3 -13.84 10.40 2.81
CA ARG A 3 -12.90 11.47 2.45
C ARG A 3 -13.21 12.81 3.14
N ASP A 4 -14.48 13.19 3.28
CA ASP A 4 -14.88 14.43 3.97
C ASP A 4 -14.48 14.45 5.45
N ARG A 5 -14.35 13.28 6.07
CA ARG A 5 -13.99 13.11 7.49
C ARG A 5 -12.49 13.12 7.70
N ILE A 6 -11.71 12.60 6.74
CA ILE A 6 -10.27 12.36 6.92
C ILE A 6 -9.36 13.24 6.06
N CYS A 7 -9.86 13.84 4.98
CA CYS A 7 -9.07 14.55 3.96
C CYS A 7 -9.79 15.82 3.46
N ARG A 8 -10.50 16.53 4.36
CA ARG A 8 -11.23 17.74 3.99
C ARG A 8 -10.28 18.78 3.36
N GLY A 9 -10.62 19.27 2.17
CA GLY A 9 -9.81 20.23 1.41
C GLY A 9 -8.82 19.61 0.43
N LYS A 10 -8.78 18.27 0.32
CA LYS A 10 -8.09 17.55 -0.76
C LYS A 10 -9.06 17.19 -1.89
N GLU A 11 -8.52 16.61 -2.96
CA GLU A 11 -9.27 16.09 -4.10
C GLU A 11 -10.34 15.06 -3.68
N THR A 12 -11.41 14.98 -4.45
CA THR A 12 -12.42 13.92 -4.38
C THR A 12 -11.87 12.60 -4.96
N ALA A 13 -12.59 11.49 -4.76
CA ALA A 13 -12.17 10.21 -5.34
C ALA A 13 -12.22 10.28 -6.88
N GLU A 14 -13.23 10.94 -7.43
CA GLU A 14 -13.45 11.11 -8.86
C GLU A 14 -12.38 12.01 -9.48
N GLU A 15 -12.00 13.12 -8.83
CA GLU A 15 -10.87 13.95 -9.27
C GLU A 15 -9.55 13.19 -9.24
N TRP A 16 -9.31 12.39 -8.19
CA TRP A 16 -8.10 11.56 -8.11
C TRP A 16 -8.03 10.55 -9.28
N LEU A 17 -9.13 9.86 -9.56
CA LEU A 17 -9.21 8.91 -10.67
C LEU A 17 -9.03 9.60 -12.03
N GLU A 18 -9.59 10.80 -12.20
CA GLU A 18 -9.48 11.57 -13.45
C GLU A 18 -8.04 12.03 -13.71
N VAL A 19 -7.31 12.46 -12.68
CA VAL A 19 -5.89 12.81 -12.82
C VAL A 19 -5.08 11.60 -13.29
N HIS A 20 -5.31 10.42 -12.71
CA HIS A 20 -4.65 9.19 -13.14
C HIS A 20 -5.05 8.79 -14.56
N ARG A 21 -6.33 8.92 -14.92
CA ARG A 21 -6.83 8.65 -16.27
C ARG A 21 -6.13 9.51 -17.32
N ILE A 22 -6.03 10.81 -17.08
CA ILE A 22 -5.33 11.75 -17.97
C ILE A 22 -3.85 11.39 -18.06
N TRP A 23 -3.19 11.14 -16.92
CA TRP A 23 -1.78 10.77 -16.87
C TRP A 23 -1.49 9.48 -17.67
N HIS A 24 -2.32 8.45 -17.50
CA HIS A 24 -2.19 7.20 -18.24
C HIS A 24 -2.46 7.39 -19.74
N GLY A 25 -3.44 8.23 -20.10
CA GLY A 25 -3.72 8.60 -21.49
C GLY A 25 -2.56 9.33 -22.19
N MET A 26 -1.68 9.97 -21.42
CA MET A 26 -0.43 10.57 -21.92
C MET A 26 0.73 9.58 -22.02
N GLY A 27 0.50 8.28 -21.73
CA GLY A 27 1.53 7.24 -21.68
C GLY A 27 2.27 7.18 -20.34
N GLY A 28 1.83 7.94 -19.35
CA GLY A 28 2.36 7.90 -17.99
C GLY A 28 2.00 6.61 -17.26
N ARG A 29 2.85 6.22 -16.31
CA ARG A 29 2.59 5.10 -15.39
C ARG A 29 2.58 5.61 -13.95
N SER A 30 1.83 4.96 -13.07
CA SER A 30 1.70 5.38 -11.67
C SER A 30 1.40 4.22 -10.72
N THR A 31 1.38 4.46 -9.42
CA THR A 31 0.90 3.49 -8.42
C THR A 31 -0.44 3.93 -7.84
N ALA A 32 -1.22 2.96 -7.36
CA ALA A 32 -2.44 3.22 -6.59
C ALA A 32 -2.22 2.88 -5.13
N THR A 33 -2.93 3.57 -4.23
CA THR A 33 -2.83 3.31 -2.79
C THR A 33 -4.20 3.25 -2.13
N MET A 34 -4.25 2.60 -0.96
CA MET A 34 -5.42 2.64 -0.08
C MET A 34 -4.95 2.71 1.37
N LEU A 35 -5.30 3.80 2.04
CA LEU A 35 -5.24 3.90 3.49
C LEU A 35 -6.46 3.15 4.07
N TYR A 36 -6.23 2.21 4.99
CA TYR A 36 -7.30 1.44 5.65
C TYR A 36 -7.08 1.33 7.16
N GLY A 37 -8.05 0.80 7.89
CA GLY A 37 -8.03 0.65 9.34
C GLY A 37 -8.34 1.95 10.09
N HIS A 38 -9.08 2.88 9.47
CA HIS A 38 -9.51 4.13 10.09
C HIS A 38 -11.02 4.13 10.34
N VAL A 39 -11.77 5.02 9.70
CA VAL A 39 -13.20 5.21 9.94
C VAL A 39 -14.08 4.61 8.85
N GLU A 40 -13.47 3.96 7.87
CA GLU A 40 -14.11 3.30 6.75
C GLU A 40 -14.68 1.93 7.11
N THR A 41 -15.69 1.51 6.37
CA THR A 41 -16.29 0.17 6.43
C THR A 41 -15.59 -0.77 5.45
N VAL A 42 -15.80 -2.09 5.59
CA VAL A 42 -15.24 -3.07 4.66
C VAL A 42 -15.81 -2.87 3.25
N GLU A 43 -17.10 -2.55 3.17
CA GLU A 43 -17.80 -2.25 1.92
C GLU A 43 -17.15 -1.08 1.19
N GLN A 44 -16.74 -0.03 1.93
CA GLN A 44 -16.02 1.11 1.36
C GLN A 44 -14.61 0.77 0.89
N ARG A 45 -13.92 -0.19 1.54
CA ARG A 45 -12.64 -0.72 1.04
C ARG A 45 -12.84 -1.46 -0.28
N VAL A 46 -13.89 -2.28 -0.37
CA VAL A 46 -14.24 -3.00 -1.61
C VAL A 46 -14.58 -2.02 -2.73
N GLU A 47 -15.43 -1.02 -2.46
CA GLU A 47 -15.76 0.04 -3.42
C GLU A 47 -14.49 0.76 -3.93
N HIS A 48 -13.53 1.05 -3.05
CA HIS A 48 -12.24 1.64 -3.43
C HIS A 48 -11.48 0.74 -4.40
N LEU A 49 -11.36 -0.56 -4.09
CA LEU A 49 -10.67 -1.53 -4.94
C LEU A 49 -11.38 -1.71 -6.29
N GLU A 50 -12.71 -1.73 -6.33
CA GLU A 50 -13.49 -1.83 -7.56
C GLU A 50 -13.27 -0.61 -8.47
N LYS A 51 -13.24 0.60 -7.91
CA LYS A 51 -12.93 1.82 -8.67
C LYS A 51 -11.52 1.78 -9.28
N LEU A 52 -10.52 1.33 -8.51
CA LEU A 52 -9.16 1.15 -9.01
C LEU A 52 -9.08 0.10 -10.12
N ARG A 53 -9.72 -1.06 -9.92
CA ARG A 53 -9.80 -2.13 -10.91
C ARG A 53 -10.46 -1.65 -12.20
N GLY A 54 -11.53 -0.87 -12.09
CA GLY A 54 -12.22 -0.27 -13.24
C GLY A 54 -11.29 0.62 -14.05
N LEU A 55 -10.65 1.60 -13.41
CA LEU A 55 -9.72 2.51 -14.08
C LEU A 55 -8.50 1.78 -14.67
N GLN A 56 -8.01 0.74 -13.99
CA GLN A 56 -6.94 -0.11 -14.52
C GLN A 56 -7.40 -0.88 -15.77
N GLY A 57 -8.64 -1.38 -15.81
CA GLY A 57 -9.21 -2.01 -17.00
C GLY A 57 -9.35 -1.05 -18.18
N GLU A 58 -9.57 0.24 -17.91
CA GLU A 58 -9.68 1.27 -18.94
C GLU A 58 -8.32 1.76 -19.47
N THR A 59 -7.30 1.82 -18.62
CA THR A 59 -6.04 2.54 -18.92
C THR A 59 -4.77 1.69 -18.86
N GLY A 60 -4.76 0.61 -18.06
CA GLY A 60 -3.59 -0.25 -17.84
C GLY A 60 -2.37 0.44 -17.23
N GLY A 61 -2.50 1.68 -16.72
CA GLY A 61 -1.36 2.52 -16.35
C GLY A 61 -0.84 2.34 -14.92
N PHE A 62 -1.55 1.62 -14.05
CA PHE A 62 -1.04 1.33 -12.72
C PHE A 62 0.00 0.22 -12.75
N THR A 63 1.16 0.47 -12.12
CA THR A 63 2.26 -0.50 -11.97
C THR A 63 2.11 -1.37 -10.74
N GLY A 64 1.33 -0.95 -9.75
CA GLY A 64 1.13 -1.72 -8.53
C GLY A 64 0.23 -1.01 -7.54
N PHE A 65 -0.21 -1.76 -6.54
CA PHE A 65 -1.09 -1.30 -5.49
C PHE A 65 -0.44 -1.43 -4.11
N VAL A 66 -0.55 -0.36 -3.32
CA VAL A 66 0.02 -0.26 -1.96
C VAL A 66 -1.11 -0.04 -0.94
N PRO A 67 -1.62 -1.10 -0.28
CA PRO A 67 -2.45 -0.95 0.89
C PRO A 67 -1.57 -0.63 2.10
N PHE A 68 -1.94 0.37 2.90
CA PHE A 68 -1.25 0.63 4.17
C PHE A 68 -2.23 0.95 5.30
N ALA A 69 -1.95 0.38 6.46
CA ALA A 69 -2.75 0.58 7.65
C ALA A 69 -2.54 1.99 8.21
N PHE A 70 -3.62 2.57 8.73
CA PHE A 70 -3.62 3.82 9.46
C PHE A 70 -2.88 3.69 10.80
N GLU A 71 -1.98 4.64 11.06
CA GLU A 71 -1.25 4.74 12.33
C GLU A 71 -1.98 5.75 13.25
N PRO A 72 -2.67 5.28 14.31
CA PRO A 72 -3.48 6.16 15.15
C PRO A 72 -2.66 6.96 16.17
N SER A 73 -1.44 6.56 16.52
CA SER A 73 -0.77 6.98 17.76
C SER A 73 -0.53 8.49 17.94
N GLN A 74 -0.57 9.30 16.89
CA GLN A 74 -0.37 10.76 16.98
C GLN A 74 -1.35 11.56 16.11
N THR A 75 -2.60 11.11 15.99
CA THR A 75 -3.60 11.76 15.13
C THR A 75 -4.83 12.24 15.90
N LYS A 76 -5.32 13.45 15.57
CA LYS A 76 -6.61 13.97 16.09
C LYS A 76 -7.79 13.02 15.81
N LEU A 77 -7.70 12.26 14.72
CA LEU A 77 -8.74 11.30 14.34
C LEU A 77 -8.81 10.12 15.31
N ALA A 78 -7.66 9.65 15.81
CA ALA A 78 -7.63 8.60 16.83
C ALA A 78 -8.17 9.07 18.18
N GLU A 79 -7.86 10.32 18.57
CA GLU A 79 -8.38 10.94 19.80
C GLU A 79 -9.90 11.08 19.79
N LEU A 80 -10.49 11.39 18.63
CA LEU A 80 -11.94 11.56 18.48
C LEU A 80 -12.70 10.22 18.31
N GLY A 81 -12.07 9.20 17.74
CA GLY A 81 -12.75 7.99 17.26
C GLY A 81 -12.48 6.70 18.03
N LYS A 82 -11.55 6.67 19.01
CA LYS A 82 -11.03 5.42 19.61
C LYS A 82 -10.57 4.40 18.55
N ILE A 83 -9.99 4.90 17.46
CA ILE A 83 -9.51 4.06 16.36
C ILE A 83 -8.33 3.24 16.86
N ARG A 84 -8.44 1.93 16.75
CA ARG A 84 -7.36 1.01 17.07
C ARG A 84 -6.56 0.72 15.81
N ARG A 85 -5.27 0.49 15.99
CA ARG A 85 -4.41 0.00 14.92
C ARG A 85 -4.98 -1.32 14.38
N ALA A 86 -4.92 -1.50 13.06
CA ALA A 86 -5.30 -2.76 12.42
C ALA A 86 -4.53 -3.92 13.05
N SER A 87 -5.21 -5.05 13.23
CA SER A 87 -4.55 -6.27 13.72
C SER A 87 -3.73 -6.90 12.59
N ALA A 88 -2.70 -7.69 12.94
CA ALA A 88 -1.89 -8.41 11.95
C ALA A 88 -2.75 -9.25 10.98
N LEU A 89 -3.81 -9.88 11.49
CA LEU A 89 -4.74 -10.67 10.68
C LEU A 89 -5.56 -9.80 9.72
N GLU A 90 -5.92 -8.60 10.13
CA GLU A 90 -6.63 -7.64 9.26
C GLU A 90 -5.70 -7.14 8.14
N GLU A 91 -4.45 -6.80 8.45
CA GLU A 91 -3.48 -6.38 7.45
C GLU A 91 -3.23 -7.47 6.39
N LEU A 92 -3.03 -8.72 6.83
CA LEU A 92 -2.89 -9.87 5.92
C LEU A 92 -4.15 -10.12 5.09
N ARG A 93 -5.34 -9.95 5.69
CA ARG A 93 -6.61 -10.12 4.98
C ARG A 93 -6.80 -9.04 3.90
N VAL A 94 -6.41 -7.80 4.18
CA VAL A 94 -6.49 -6.71 3.19
C VAL A 94 -5.55 -6.99 2.02
N ILE A 95 -4.32 -7.44 2.26
CA ILE A 95 -3.38 -7.82 1.19
C ILE A 95 -3.96 -8.97 0.34
N ALA A 96 -4.44 -10.04 0.98
CA ALA A 96 -5.02 -11.19 0.28
C ALA A 96 -6.28 -10.82 -0.52
N ALA A 97 -7.18 -10.04 0.06
CA ALA A 97 -8.37 -9.55 -0.64
C ALA A 97 -8.00 -8.65 -1.82
N SER A 98 -7.00 -7.77 -1.66
CA SER A 98 -6.52 -6.91 -2.74
C SER A 98 -5.97 -7.73 -3.90
N ARG A 99 -5.18 -8.78 -3.62
CA ARG A 99 -4.69 -9.69 -4.66
C ARG A 99 -5.81 -10.42 -5.41
N LEU A 100 -6.89 -10.79 -4.72
CA LEU A 100 -8.02 -11.50 -5.34
C LEU A 100 -8.93 -10.56 -6.14
N ILE A 101 -9.14 -9.32 -5.67
CA ILE A 101 -10.04 -8.36 -6.30
C ILE A 101 -9.35 -7.63 -7.46
N LEU A 102 -8.09 -7.22 -7.28
CA LEU A 102 -7.30 -6.49 -8.29
C LEU A 102 -6.59 -7.47 -9.23
N ASP A 103 -7.38 -8.28 -9.94
CA ASP A 103 -6.88 -9.29 -10.88
C ASP A 103 -6.16 -8.71 -12.12
N ASN A 104 -6.24 -7.40 -12.31
CA ASN A 104 -5.57 -6.65 -13.38
C ASN A 104 -4.44 -5.72 -12.87
N PHE A 105 -4.00 -5.91 -11.63
CA PHE A 105 -2.79 -5.31 -11.08
C PHE A 105 -1.70 -6.38 -10.98
N ASP A 106 -0.55 -6.13 -11.61
CA ASP A 106 0.57 -7.07 -11.58
C ASP A 106 1.14 -7.22 -10.17
N HIS A 107 1.30 -6.10 -9.46
CA HIS A 107 2.05 -6.05 -8.20
C HIS A 107 1.23 -5.54 -7.00
N ILE A 108 1.40 -6.22 -5.86
CA ILE A 108 0.86 -5.80 -4.56
C ILE A 108 2.01 -5.63 -3.57
N THR A 109 2.11 -4.44 -2.98
CA THR A 109 3.16 -4.09 -2.03
C THR A 109 2.72 -4.37 -0.58
N ALA A 110 3.50 -5.15 0.16
CA ALA A 110 3.48 -5.17 1.62
C ALA A 110 4.36 -4.04 2.17
N TYR A 111 3.74 -2.92 2.54
CA TYR A 111 4.45 -1.72 2.96
C TYR A 111 5.05 -1.86 4.38
N TRP A 112 6.29 -2.37 4.46
CA TRP A 112 6.94 -2.75 5.73
C TRP A 112 7.07 -1.60 6.73
N ILE A 113 7.06 -0.34 6.29
CA ILE A 113 7.13 0.83 7.19
C ILE A 113 5.91 0.88 8.11
N SER A 114 4.72 0.68 7.54
CA SER A 114 3.48 0.67 8.32
C SER A 114 3.37 -0.63 9.11
N THR A 115 3.50 -1.77 8.41
CA THR A 115 3.19 -3.12 8.91
C THR A 115 4.28 -3.75 9.78
N GLY A 116 5.52 -3.29 9.65
CA GLY A 116 6.71 -3.93 10.21
C GLY A 116 7.22 -5.08 9.34
N LEU A 117 8.55 -5.21 9.27
CA LEU A 117 9.20 -6.20 8.41
C LEU A 117 8.81 -7.66 8.69
N PRO A 118 8.67 -8.13 9.95
CA PRO A 118 8.26 -9.52 10.21
C PRO A 118 6.89 -9.87 9.63
N LEU A 119 5.92 -8.96 9.73
CA LEU A 119 4.59 -9.20 9.17
C LEU A 119 4.56 -9.01 7.64
N ALA A 120 5.35 -8.07 7.11
CA ALA A 120 5.53 -7.91 5.67
C ALA A 120 6.17 -9.17 5.03
N GLN A 121 7.11 -9.83 5.73
CA GLN A 121 7.64 -11.14 5.32
C GLN A 121 6.54 -12.19 5.20
N VAL A 122 5.66 -12.30 6.20
CA VAL A 122 4.51 -13.22 6.14
C VAL A 122 3.58 -12.87 4.98
N ALA A 123 3.39 -11.57 4.70
CA ALA A 123 2.52 -11.11 3.62
C ALA A 123 2.95 -11.60 2.21
N LEU A 124 4.20 -12.00 2.01
CA LEU A 124 4.66 -12.67 0.78
C LEU A 124 3.96 -14.02 0.51
N SER A 125 3.33 -14.59 1.54
CA SER A 125 2.48 -15.79 1.43
C SER A 125 0.99 -15.47 1.31
N TYR A 126 0.62 -14.18 1.37
CA TYR A 126 -0.76 -13.69 1.32
C TYR A 126 -1.06 -12.84 0.08
N GLY A 127 -0.19 -12.87 -0.93
CA GLY A 127 -0.43 -12.25 -2.23
C GLY A 127 0.40 -10.99 -2.51
N ALA A 128 1.17 -10.49 -1.55
CA ALA A 128 2.20 -9.49 -1.82
C ALA A 128 3.39 -10.12 -2.55
N ASP A 129 3.97 -9.39 -3.48
CA ASP A 129 5.20 -9.75 -4.20
C ASP A 129 6.28 -8.67 -4.06
N ASP A 130 5.92 -7.51 -3.52
CA ASP A 130 6.82 -6.40 -3.24
C ASP A 130 6.85 -6.08 -1.76
N LEU A 131 8.04 -5.99 -1.18
CA LEU A 131 8.19 -5.55 0.21
C LEU A 131 8.36 -4.04 0.34
N HIS A 132 8.38 -3.27 -0.74
CA HIS A 132 8.77 -1.86 -0.75
C HIS A 132 10.29 -1.67 -0.53
N GLY A 133 10.83 -0.54 -1.03
CA GLY A 133 12.27 -0.33 -1.22
C GLY A 133 13.13 -0.22 0.05
N THR A 134 14.45 -0.17 -0.15
CA THR A 134 15.45 0.14 0.87
C THR A 134 15.36 1.62 1.21
N ILE A 135 14.64 1.93 2.27
CA ILE A 135 14.54 3.30 2.74
C ILE A 135 15.74 3.52 3.66
N GLU A 136 16.61 4.45 3.29
CA GLU A 136 17.76 4.84 4.10
C GLU A 136 17.31 5.76 5.26
N GLU A 137 16.23 6.53 5.08
CA GLU A 137 15.65 7.38 6.11
C GLU A 137 14.14 7.66 5.85
N GLU A 138 13.23 7.06 6.62
CA GLU A 138 11.79 7.36 6.59
C GLU A 138 11.47 8.43 7.63
N LYS A 139 10.75 9.51 7.24
CA LYS A 139 10.41 10.61 8.17
C LYS A 139 8.91 10.78 8.42
N ILE A 140 8.03 10.37 7.49
CA ILE A 140 6.60 10.71 7.54
C ILE A 140 5.83 9.78 8.49
N PHE A 141 6.04 8.47 8.40
CA PHE A 141 5.42 7.49 9.30
C PHE A 141 5.99 7.56 10.72
N HIS A 142 7.28 7.88 10.88
CA HIS A 142 7.85 8.14 12.20
C HIS A 142 7.35 9.43 12.84
N MET A 143 7.12 10.49 12.05
CA MET A 143 6.41 11.69 12.54
C MET A 143 4.96 11.40 12.96
N ALA A 144 4.36 10.31 12.47
CA ALA A 144 3.04 9.84 12.88
C ALA A 144 3.08 8.84 14.05
N GLY A 145 4.26 8.47 14.55
CA GLY A 145 4.44 7.63 15.75
C GLY A 145 4.76 6.15 15.50
N ALA A 146 5.03 5.74 14.25
CA ALA A 146 5.41 4.36 13.95
C ALA A 146 6.67 3.93 14.72
N LYS A 147 6.67 2.71 15.29
CA LYS A 147 7.80 2.12 16.05
C LYS A 147 8.73 1.24 15.22
N THR A 148 8.52 1.18 13.91
CA THR A 148 9.32 0.38 12.98
C THR A 148 10.74 0.96 12.84
N PRO A 149 11.72 0.21 12.30
CA PRO A 149 13.06 0.77 12.06
C PRO A 149 13.03 1.89 11.01
N VAL A 150 13.90 2.90 11.15
CA VAL A 150 14.01 4.08 10.25
C VAL A 150 14.48 3.72 8.84
N GLY A 151 15.04 2.52 8.67
CA GLY A 151 15.46 2.00 7.39
C GLY A 151 15.69 0.49 7.39
N GLN A 152 15.94 -0.06 6.21
CA GLN A 152 16.29 -1.47 6.01
C GLN A 152 17.46 -1.61 5.04
N THR A 153 18.47 -2.40 5.42
CA THR A 153 19.58 -2.69 4.52
C THR A 153 19.15 -3.66 3.43
N ARG A 154 19.82 -3.56 2.27
CA ARG A 154 19.61 -4.48 1.15
C ARG A 154 19.80 -5.94 1.56
N GLU A 155 20.83 -6.22 2.36
CA GLU A 155 21.17 -7.57 2.83
C GLU A 155 20.05 -8.16 3.69
N ASN A 156 19.42 -7.34 4.55
CA ASN A 156 18.31 -7.79 5.37
C ASN A 156 17.07 -8.09 4.52
N MET A 157 16.76 -7.24 3.54
CA MET A 157 15.64 -7.48 2.61
C MET A 157 15.84 -8.78 1.82
N VAL A 158 17.04 -8.99 1.27
CA VAL A 158 17.41 -10.23 0.58
C VAL A 158 17.24 -11.45 1.47
N ARG A 159 17.70 -11.38 2.73
CA ARG A 159 17.55 -12.47 3.70
C ARG A 159 16.08 -12.78 3.96
N VAL A 160 15.28 -11.76 4.29
CA VAL A 160 13.85 -11.90 4.63
C VAL A 160 13.05 -12.53 3.49
N ILE A 161 13.31 -12.11 2.25
CA ILE A 161 12.65 -12.67 1.05
C ILE A 161 13.03 -14.14 0.86
N ARG A 162 14.31 -14.49 1.01
CA ARG A 162 14.77 -15.89 0.89
C ARG A 162 14.22 -16.78 1.99
N GLU A 163 14.19 -16.30 3.23
CA GLU A 163 13.60 -17.02 4.37
C GLU A 163 12.09 -17.26 4.19
N ALA A 164 11.39 -16.39 3.45
CA ALA A 164 10.01 -16.61 3.03
C ALA A 164 9.86 -17.57 1.83
N GLY A 165 10.95 -18.17 1.35
CA GLY A 165 10.94 -19.10 0.22
C GLY A 165 10.75 -18.42 -1.15
N ARG A 166 11.12 -17.14 -1.28
CA ARG A 166 10.97 -16.35 -2.51
C ARG A 166 12.34 -15.95 -3.09
N GLU A 167 12.34 -15.57 -4.37
CA GLU A 167 13.53 -15.03 -5.04
C GLU A 167 13.58 -13.50 -4.91
N PRO A 168 14.63 -12.93 -4.31
CA PRO A 168 14.77 -11.48 -4.20
C PRO A 168 15.20 -10.86 -5.52
N VAL A 169 14.39 -9.93 -6.01
CA VAL A 169 14.68 -9.13 -7.21
C VAL A 169 14.74 -7.65 -6.82
N GLN A 170 15.86 -7.01 -7.14
CA GLN A 170 15.94 -5.55 -7.07
C GLN A 170 15.27 -4.97 -8.31
N ARG A 171 14.37 -4.01 -8.12
CA ARG A 171 13.55 -3.43 -9.19
C ARG A 171 13.65 -1.91 -9.23
N ASP A 172 13.33 -1.33 -10.37
CA ASP A 172 13.06 0.09 -10.50
C ASP A 172 11.60 0.44 -10.11
N THR A 173 11.21 1.70 -10.32
CA THR A 173 9.84 2.19 -10.04
C THR A 173 8.77 1.50 -10.90
N PHE A 174 9.15 0.93 -12.03
CA PHE A 174 8.27 0.27 -12.98
C PHE A 174 8.27 -1.25 -12.85
N TYR A 175 8.89 -1.77 -11.79
CA TYR A 175 9.02 -3.20 -11.51
C TYR A 175 9.95 -3.95 -12.48
N GLU A 176 10.78 -3.23 -13.23
CA GLU A 176 11.81 -3.84 -14.07
C GLU A 176 13.03 -4.24 -13.23
N PRO A 177 13.58 -5.45 -13.38
CA PRO A 177 14.78 -5.88 -12.66
C PRO A 177 15.99 -4.99 -12.97
N VAL A 178 16.72 -4.59 -11.92
CA VAL A 178 17.94 -3.77 -12.02
C VAL A 178 19.18 -4.64 -11.80
N GLY A 179 20.14 -4.58 -12.73
CA GLY A 179 21.49 -5.14 -12.57
C GLY A 179 21.63 -6.64 -12.89
N LYS A 180 21.48 -7.00 -14.17
CA LYS A 180 22.08 -8.24 -14.71
C LYS A 180 23.59 -8.08 -14.87
#